data_AF-A0A382YLZ9-F1
#
_entry.id   AF-A0A382YLZ9-F1
#
_cell.length_a   1.000
_cell.length_b   1.000
_cell.length_c   1.000
_cell.angle_alpha   90.00
_cell.angle_beta   90.00
_cell.angle_gamma   90.00
#
_symmetry.space_group_name_H-M   'P 1'
#
loop_
_entity.id
_entity.type
_entity.pdbx_description
1 polymer ?
#
loop_
_entity_poly.entity_id
_entity_poly.type
_entity_poly.pdbx_seq_one_letter_code
_entity_poly.pdbx_strand_id
1 'polypeptide(L)' 'MSNYNRKGHVPWSDGEQWFKEWSTRFNLREVNLMGGEPLLNKDLRDWMFGIRQYFPTARVKTITNGFHYFVRPDLY' A
#
# COMPACT_ATOMS: atom_id res chain seq x y z
N MET A 1 -1.88 20.74 9.98
CA MET A 1 -1.82 20.24 8.58
C MET A 1 -0.38 20.38 8.11
N SER A 2 0.23 19.32 7.60
CA SER A 2 1.68 19.24 7.34
C SER A 2 2.07 19.99 6.05
N ASN A 3 3.10 20.84 6.10
CA ASN A 3 3.64 21.64 4.98
C ASN A 3 4.47 20.81 3.97
N TYR A 4 4.06 19.55 3.74
CA TYR A 4 4.62 18.75 2.66
C TYR A 4 3.73 18.96 1.43
N ASN A 5 4.33 19.34 0.31
CA ASN A 5 3.68 19.43 -0.99
C ASN A 5 3.32 18.01 -1.49
N ARG A 6 2.35 17.38 -0.81
CA ARG A 6 1.91 16.01 -1.09
C ARG A 6 1.08 16.05 -2.37
N LYS A 7 1.71 15.71 -3.49
CA LYS A 7 0.98 15.30 -4.70
C LYS A 7 0.09 14.12 -4.28
N GLY A 8 -1.18 14.15 -4.63
CA GLY A 8 -2.22 13.24 -4.09
C GLY A 8 -2.04 11.75 -4.41
N HIS A 9 -0.92 11.35 -5.02
CA HIS A 9 -0.63 9.99 -5.45
C HIS A 9 0.85 9.68 -5.26
N VAL A 10 1.15 8.56 -4.60
CA VAL A 10 2.49 7.96 -4.55
C VAL A 10 2.43 6.69 -5.40
N PRO A 11 3.20 6.60 -6.50
CA PRO A 11 3.18 5.41 -7.35
C PRO A 11 3.79 4.21 -6.62
N TRP A 12 3.39 2.99 -7.03
CA TRP A 12 3.98 1.77 -6.47
C TRP A 12 5.51 1.73 -6.62
N SER A 13 6.09 2.25 -7.70
CA SER A 13 7.54 2.27 -7.91
C SER A 13 8.33 2.89 -6.76
N ASP A 14 7.82 3.98 -6.20
CA ASP A 14 8.45 4.67 -5.07
C ASP A 14 8.32 3.82 -3.80
N GLY A 15 7.14 3.23 -3.60
CA GLY A 15 6.84 2.32 -2.49
C GLY A 15 7.67 1.03 -2.51
N GLU A 16 7.83 0.45 -3.70
CA GLU A 16 8.61 -0.75 -3.95
C GLU A 16 10.05 -0.56 -3.49
N GLN A 17 10.66 0.58 -3.85
CA GLN A 17 12.00 0.93 -3.40
C GLN A 17 12.08 0.98 -1.87
N TRP A 18 11.09 1.58 -1.20
CA TRP A 18 11.06 1.62 0.27
C TRP A 18 10.99 0.22 0.87
N PHE A 19 10.07 -0.63 0.40
CA PHE A 19 9.95 -1.99 0.92
C PHE A 19 11.20 -2.82 0.67
N LYS A 20 11.82 -2.68 -0.51
CA LYS A 20 13.09 -3.31 -0.83
C LYS A 20 14.16 -2.92 0.18
N GLU A 21 14.35 -1.62 0.43
CA GLU A 21 15.34 -1.13 1.39
C GLU A 21 15.04 -1.61 2.83
N TRP A 22 13.79 -1.50 3.29
CA TRP A 22 13.42 -1.94 4.64
C TRP A 22 13.51 -3.46 4.84
N SER A 23 13.29 -4.27 3.81
CA SER A 23 13.39 -5.73 3.89
C SER A 23 14.80 -6.23 4.25
N THR A 24 15.82 -5.42 3.93
CA THR A 24 17.21 -5.71 4.33
C THR A 24 17.49 -5.45 5.80
N ARG A 25 16.57 -4.77 6.52
CA ARG A 25 16.78 -4.29 7.89
C ARG A 25 15.79 -4.86 8.89
N PHE A 26 14.57 -5.15 8.47
CA PHE A 26 13.50 -5.64 9.34
C PHE A 26 12.79 -6.83 8.71
N ASN A 27 12.27 -7.72 9.55
CA ASN A 27 11.27 -8.70 9.15
C ASN A 27 9.91 -8.27 9.72
N LEU A 28 9.13 -7.57 8.90
CA LEU A 28 7.85 -7.02 9.33
C LEU A 28 6.80 -8.13 9.48
N ARG A 29 6.01 -8.06 10.55
CA ARG A 29 4.86 -8.96 10.76
C ARG A 29 3.57 -8.41 10.16
N GLU A 30 3.48 -7.11 10.00
CA GLU A 30 2.29 -6.43 9.50
C GLU A 30 2.65 -5.17 8.72
N VAL A 31 1.94 -4.97 7.61
CA VAL A 31 1.98 -3.74 6.82
C VAL A 31 0.55 -3.23 6.65
N ASN A 32 0.32 -2.00 7.10
CA ASN A 32 -0.99 -1.34 7.02
C ASN A 32 -0.95 -0.25 5.94
N LEU A 33 -1.68 -0.44 4.85
CA LEU A 33 -1.87 0.56 3.81
C LEU A 33 -2.91 1.58 4.30
N MET A 34 -2.44 2.80 4.50
CA MET A 34 -3.21 3.94 4.98
C MET A 34 -3.03 5.15 4.06
N GLY A 35 -3.96 6.10 4.08
CA GLY A 35 -3.88 7.31 3.26
C GLY A 35 -5.21 8.06 3.25
N GLY A 36 -5.57 8.59 2.08
CA GLY A 36 -6.96 8.98 1.78
C GLY A 36 -7.85 7.75 1.69
N GLU A 37 -8.68 7.64 0.64
CA GLU A 37 -9.43 6.42 0.38
C GLU A 37 -8.60 5.46 -0.51
N PRO A 38 -8.07 4.34 0.01
CA PRO A 38 -7.16 3.48 -0.75
C PRO A 38 -7.79 2.84 -1.98
N LEU A 39 -9.11 2.57 -1.97
CA LEU A 39 -9.80 1.94 -3.11
C LEU A 39 -9.81 2.83 -4.38
N LEU A 40 -9.56 4.14 -4.23
CA LEU A 40 -9.37 5.08 -5.34
C LEU A 40 -7.94 5.08 -5.91
N ASN A 41 -6.99 4.42 -5.23
CA ASN A 41 -5.63 4.32 -5.72
C ASN A 41 -5.55 3.26 -6.85
N LYS A 42 -5.16 3.71 -8.05
CA LYS A 42 -5.00 2.85 -9.23
C LYS A 42 -3.97 1.75 -8.99
N ASP A 43 -2.93 2.05 -8.22
CA ASP A 43 -1.84 1.14 -7.94
C ASP A 43 -2.13 0.23 -6.73
N LEU A 44 -3.30 0.31 -6.09
CA LEU A 44 -3.60 -0.43 -4.85
C LEU A 44 -3.31 -1.94 -4.97
N ARG A 45 -3.61 -2.51 -6.14
CA ARG A 45 -3.33 -3.92 -6.44
C ARG A 45 -1.84 -4.22 -6.31
N ASP A 46 -1.01 -3.40 -6.92
CA ASP A 46 0.44 -3.55 -6.90
C ASP A 46 1.00 -3.32 -5.50
N TRP A 47 0.44 -2.38 -4.74
CA TRP A 47 0.73 -2.26 -3.31
C TRP A 47 0.41 -3.54 -2.53
N MET A 48 -0.80 -4.08 -2.66
CA MET A 48 -1.24 -5.26 -1.90
C MET A 48 -0.41 -6.52 -2.21
N PHE A 49 -0.07 -6.74 -3.48
CA PHE A 49 0.64 -7.95 -3.90
C PHE A 49 2.16 -7.77 -3.92
N GLY A 50 2.66 -6.61 -4.32
CA GLY A 50 4.09 -6.33 -4.41
C GLY A 50 4.80 -6.36 -3.06
N ILE A 51 4.13 -5.93 -1.96
CA ILE A 51 4.67 -6.05 -0.60
C ILE A 51 5.10 -7.48 -0.27
N ARG A 52 4.37 -8.49 -0.76
CA ARG A 52 4.64 -9.90 -0.47
C ARG A 52 5.95 -10.41 -1.09
N GLN A 53 6.50 -9.70 -2.08
CA GLN A 53 7.82 -10.03 -2.62
C GLN A 53 8.93 -9.79 -1.59
N TYR A 54 8.75 -8.80 -0.71
CA TYR A 54 9.73 -8.40 0.31
C TYR A 54 9.39 -8.92 1.71
N PHE A 55 8.10 -9.06 2.01
CA PHE A 55 7.61 -9.53 3.30
C PHE A 55 6.57 -10.65 3.10
N PRO A 56 7.00 -11.86 2.68
CA PRO A 56 6.10 -12.92 2.24
C PRO A 56 5.17 -13.45 3.34
N THR A 57 5.56 -13.30 4.60
CA THR A 57 4.80 -13.77 5.77
C THR A 57 4.05 -12.65 6.49
N ALA A 58 4.21 -11.38 6.06
CA ALA A 58 3.56 -10.26 6.71
C ALA A 58 2.06 -10.23 6.43
N ARG A 59 1.29 -9.86 7.45
CA ARG A 59 -0.13 -9.52 7.28
C ARG A 59 -0.24 -8.17 6.58
N VAL A 60 -0.79 -8.15 5.37
CA VAL A 60 -1.08 -6.91 4.63
C VAL A 60 -2.54 -6.52 4.85
N LYS A 61 -2.79 -5.32 5.38
CA LYS A 61 -4.14 -4.77 5.57
C LYS A 61 -4.31 -3.47 4.81
N THR A 62 -5.50 -3.29 4.25
CA THR A 62 -5.93 -2.02 3.65
C THR A 62 -6.99 -1.41 4.56
N ILE A 63 -6.78 -0.18 5.01
CA ILE A 63 -7.74 0.53 5.86
C ILE A 63 -8.57 1.47 4.99
N THR A 64 -9.83 1.14 4.77
CA THR A 64 -10.76 1.84 3.84
C THR A 64 -12.06 2.23 4.55
N ASN A 65 -12.74 3.27 4.05
CA ASN A 65 -14.10 3.62 4.49
C ASN A 65 -15.19 2.69 3.88
N GLY A 66 -14.82 1.81 2.94
CA GLY A 66 -15.71 0.82 2.34
C GLY A 66 -16.65 1.35 1.26
N PHE A 67 -16.73 2.67 1.03
CA PHE A 67 -17.67 3.27 0.09
C PHE A 67 -17.47 2.79 -1.36
N HIS A 68 -16.23 2.50 -1.74
CA HIS A 68 -15.86 2.08 -3.09
C HIS A 68 -15.63 0.57 -3.23
N TYR A 69 -16.12 -0.24 -2.29
CA TYR A 69 -15.85 -1.69 -2.28
C TYR A 69 -16.23 -2.39 -3.60
N PHE A 70 -17.37 -2.00 -4.20
CA PHE A 70 -17.84 -2.55 -5.47
C PHE A 70 -17.08 -2.03 -6.71
N VAL A 71 -16.21 -1.02 -6.56
CA VAL A 71 -15.48 -0.41 -7.69
C VAL A 71 -14.23 -1.21 -8.05
N ARG A 72 -13.77 -2.10 -7.17
CA ARG A 72 -12.51 -2.86 -7.33
C ARG A 72 -12.71 -4.38 -7.23
N PRO A 73 -13.47 -5.00 -8.15
CA PRO A 73 -13.62 -6.46 -8.20
C PRO A 73 -12.32 -7.19 -8.52
N ASP A 74 -11.29 -6.49 -9.00
CA ASP A 74 -9.96 -7.05 -9.26
C ASP A 74 -9.15 -7.40 -7.99
N LEU A 75 -9.67 -7.04 -6.81
CA LEU A 75 -8.98 -7.21 -5.52
C LEU A 75 -9.48 -8.40 -4.69
N TYR A 76 -10.52 -9.13 -5.12
CA TYR A 76 -11.11 -10.26 -4.41
C TYR A 76 -11.47 -11.45 -5.31
#